data_AF-A0A961VRE0-F1
#
_entry.id   AF-A0A961VRE0-F1
#
_cell.length_a   1.000
_cell.length_b   1.000
_cell.length_c   1.000
_cell.angle_alpha   90.00
_cell.angle_beta   90.00
_cell.angle_gamma   90.00
#
_symmetry.space_group_name_H-M   'P 1'
#
loop_
_entity.id
_entity.type
_entity.pdbx_description
1 polymer ?
#
loop_
_entity_poly.entity_id
_entity_poly.type
_entity_poly.pdbx_seq_one_letter_code
_entity_poly.pdbx_strand_id
1 'polypeptide(L)'
;MKRIARWVNPSSWNSVIVFLAMGIFGGAFAWVSYNLVFLFMANFRFLSEHGVLALKYGGLRQVIELVGLGYLSIALFLWFKLCENELVARLRGKPDGPAVMPASSPGGASG
;
A
#
# COMPACT_ATOMS: atom_id res chain seq x y z
N MET A 1 11.89 -16.21 8.09
CA MET A 1 11.19 -14.99 7.64
C MET A 1 11.23 -14.76 6.12
N LYS A 2 12.34 -15.01 5.40
CA LYS A 2 12.47 -14.78 3.93
C LYS A 2 11.55 -15.60 3.00
N ARG A 3 10.92 -16.69 3.47
CA ARG A 3 10.10 -17.59 2.63
C ARG A 3 8.66 -17.09 2.41
N ILE A 4 8.10 -16.33 3.34
CA ILE A 4 6.73 -15.80 3.23
C ILE A 4 6.71 -14.62 2.24
N ALA A 5 7.77 -13.80 2.23
CA ALA A 5 7.96 -12.70 1.29
C ALA A 5 7.98 -13.13 -0.20
N ARG A 6 8.32 -14.39 -0.49
CA ARG A 6 8.36 -14.90 -1.88
C ARG A 6 6.96 -15.10 -2.49
N TRP A 7 5.95 -15.42 -1.68
CA TRP A 7 4.57 -15.62 -2.14
C TRP A 7 3.79 -14.32 -2.29
N VAL A 8 4.22 -13.26 -1.60
CA VAL A 8 3.64 -11.91 -1.68
C VAL A 8 4.37 -11.05 -2.71
N ASN A 9 5.38 -11.58 -3.40
CA ASN A 9 6.24 -10.78 -4.28
C ASN A 9 5.45 -10.40 -5.56
N PRO A 10 5.02 -9.13 -5.74
CA PRO A 10 4.22 -8.72 -6.91
C PRO A 10 5.02 -8.81 -8.21
N SER A 11 6.33 -8.94 -8.10
CA SER A 11 7.30 -9.10 -9.18
C SER A 11 6.99 -10.27 -10.14
N SER A 12 6.34 -11.35 -9.68
CA SER A 12 5.96 -12.48 -10.56
C SER A 12 4.61 -12.30 -11.26
N TRP A 13 3.84 -11.27 -10.89
CA TRP A 13 2.48 -11.07 -11.39
C TRP A 13 2.53 -10.21 -12.67
N ASN A 14 1.65 -10.52 -13.64
CA ASN A 14 1.49 -9.72 -14.85
C ASN A 14 1.13 -8.26 -14.47
N SER A 15 1.62 -7.27 -15.21
CA SER A 15 1.43 -5.84 -14.89
C SER A 15 -0.05 -5.45 -14.76
N VAL A 16 -0.93 -6.11 -15.51
CA VAL A 16 -2.40 -5.95 -15.39
C VAL A 16 -2.91 -6.41 -14.02
N ILE A 17 -2.41 -7.53 -13.49
CA ILE A 17 -2.81 -8.06 -12.18
C ILE A 17 -2.35 -7.10 -11.08
N VAL A 18 -1.12 -6.57 -11.16
CA VAL A 18 -0.60 -5.58 -10.22
C VAL A 18 -1.45 -4.30 -10.25
N PHE A 19 -1.85 -3.84 -11.43
CA PHE A 19 -2.74 -2.69 -11.59
C PHE A 19 -4.14 -2.91 -10.99
N LEU A 20 -4.75 -4.07 -11.26
CA LEU A 20 -6.06 -4.42 -10.69
C LEU A 20 -5.99 -4.57 -9.16
N ALA A 21 -4.94 -5.22 -8.65
CA ALA A 21 -4.71 -5.33 -7.22
C ALA A 21 -4.54 -3.94 -6.58
N MET A 22 -3.79 -3.03 -7.22
CA MET A 22 -3.67 -1.64 -6.78
C MET A 22 -5.04 -0.95 -6.69
N GLY A 23 -5.87 -1.10 -7.72
CA GLY A 23 -7.23 -0.54 -7.74
C GLY A 23 -8.11 -1.10 -6.61
N ILE A 24 -8.07 -2.42 -6.37
CA ILE A 24 -8.83 -3.07 -5.31
C ILE A 24 -8.37 -2.58 -3.92
N PHE A 25 -7.05 -2.56 -3.66
CA PHE A 25 -6.53 -2.09 -2.38
C PHE A 25 -6.79 -0.60 -2.17
N GLY A 26 -6.65 0.22 -3.22
CA GLY A 26 -6.98 1.64 -3.16
C GLY A 26 -8.47 1.90 -2.90
N GLY A 27 -9.35 1.17 -3.58
CA GLY A 27 -10.80 1.25 -3.36
C GLY A 27 -11.21 0.78 -1.96
N ALA A 28 -10.66 -0.34 -1.49
CA ALA A 28 -10.88 -0.84 -0.14
C ALA A 28 -10.36 0.14 0.92
N PHE A 29 -9.17 0.73 0.71
CA PHE A 29 -8.62 1.76 1.58
C PHE A 29 -9.54 2.99 1.66
N ALA A 30 -10.05 3.46 0.53
CA ALA A 30 -10.98 4.60 0.48
C ALA A 30 -12.27 4.29 1.24
N TRP A 31 -12.85 3.10 1.03
CA TRP A 31 -14.05 2.65 1.74
C TRP A 31 -13.83 2.56 3.25
N VAL A 32 -12.74 1.91 3.69
CA VAL A 32 -12.41 1.78 5.11
C VAL A 32 -12.13 3.14 5.74
N SER A 33 -11.42 4.04 5.04
CA SER A 33 -11.14 5.39 5.51
C SER A 33 -12.41 6.21 5.70
N TYR A 34 -13.37 6.11 4.76
CA TYR A 34 -14.68 6.75 4.90
C TYR A 34 -15.44 6.21 6.12
N ASN A 35 -15.46 4.89 6.29
CA ASN A 35 -16.09 4.26 7.46
C ASN A 35 -15.41 4.69 8.77
N LEU A 36 -14.08 4.88 8.76
CA LEU A 36 -13.31 5.36 9.90
C LEU A 36 -13.77 6.75 10.35
N VAL A 37 -13.95 7.67 9.41
CA VAL A 37 -14.40 9.05 9.69
C VAL A 37 -15.82 9.03 10.23
N PHE A 38 -16.69 8.20 9.67
CA PHE A 38 -18.06 8.05 10.15
C PHE A 38 -18.10 7.51 11.60
N LEU A 39 -17.35 6.44 11.88
CA LEU A 39 -17.24 5.90 13.24
C LEU A 39 -16.60 6.91 14.20
N PHE A 40 -15.57 7.62 13.77
CA PHE A 40 -14.90 8.63 14.57
C PHE A 40 -15.85 9.76 14.96
N MET A 41 -16.63 10.29 14.01
CA MET A 41 -17.63 11.32 14.28
C MET A 41 -18.72 10.82 15.25
N ALA A 42 -19.17 9.58 15.10
CA ALA A 42 -20.13 8.98 16.02
C ALA A 42 -19.55 8.86 17.45
N ASN A 43 -18.31 8.39 17.59
CA ASN A 43 -17.61 8.34 18.88
C ASN A 43 -17.43 9.74 19.49
N PHE A 44 -17.02 10.72 18.68
CA PHE A 44 -16.75 12.08 19.12
C PHE A 44 -18.02 12.75 19.65
N ARG A 45 -19.15 12.59 18.95
CA ARG A 45 -20.44 13.12 19.40
C ARG A 45 -20.88 12.47 20.71
N PHE A 46 -20.73 11.15 20.82
CA PHE A 46 -21.06 10.42 22.04
C PHE A 46 -20.20 10.83 23.23
N LEU A 47 -18.90 11.04 23.02
CA LEU A 47 -17.96 11.50 24.04
C LEU A 47 -18.27 12.94 24.49
N SER A 48 -18.67 13.81 23.54
CA SER A 48 -19.06 15.19 23.83
C SER A 48 -20.37 15.32 24.61
N GLU A 49 -21.33 14.42 24.37
CA GLU A 49 -22.64 14.44 25.02
C GLU A 49 -22.65 13.74 26.40
N HIS A 50 -21.88 12.66 26.59
CA HIS A 50 -22.00 11.77 27.75
C HIS A 50 -20.72 11.62 28.59
N GLY A 51 -19.60 12.22 28.18
CA GLY A 51 -18.33 12.21 28.94
C GLY A 51 -17.74 10.81 29.15
N VAL A 52 -16.89 10.65 30.18
CA VAL A 52 -16.14 9.40 30.45
C VAL A 52 -17.06 8.23 30.84
N LEU A 53 -18.29 8.51 31.29
CA LEU A 53 -19.28 7.48 31.65
C LEU A 53 -19.73 6.64 30.43
N ALA A 54 -19.72 7.23 29.23
CA ALA A 54 -20.14 6.60 27.97
C ALA A 54 -19.17 5.49 27.49
N LEU A 55 -17.88 5.59 27.83
CA LEU A 55 -16.87 4.58 27.51
C LEU A 55 -17.18 3.22 28.17
N LYS A 56 -17.84 3.24 29.34
CA LYS A 56 -18.06 2.06 30.18
C LYS A 56 -19.26 1.20 29.73
N TYR A 57 -20.21 1.78 29.00
CA TYR A 57 -21.46 1.10 28.59
C TYR A 57 -21.52 0.72 27.10
N GLY A 58 -20.56 1.16 26.29
CA GLY A 58 -20.53 0.80 24.86
C GLY A 58 -19.37 1.40 24.06
N GLY A 59 -18.81 2.53 24.52
CA GLY A 59 -17.72 3.21 23.81
C GLY A 59 -16.45 2.37 23.65
N LEU A 60 -16.14 1.46 24.58
CA LEU A 60 -14.94 0.62 24.47
C LEU A 60 -14.95 -0.26 23.20
N ARG A 61 -16.10 -0.83 22.84
CA ARG A 61 -16.23 -1.64 21.60
C ARG A 61 -16.03 -0.79 20.36
N GLN A 62 -16.60 0.42 20.37
CA GLN A 62 -16.52 1.36 19.26
C GLN A 62 -15.10 1.91 19.06
N VAL A 63 -14.36 2.10 20.16
CA VAL A 63 -12.92 2.45 20.14
C VAL A 63 -12.10 1.29 19.59
N ILE A 64 -12.35 0.05 20.01
CA ILE A 64 -11.65 -1.13 19.48
C ILE A 64 -11.91 -1.28 17.98
N GLU A 65 -13.14 -1.07 17.53
CA GLU A 65 -13.51 -1.14 16.11
C GLU A 65 -12.84 -0.02 15.30
N LEU A 66 -12.81 1.20 15.84
CA LEU A 66 -12.11 2.33 15.23
C LEU A 66 -10.60 2.06 15.08
N VAL A 67 -9.97 1.54 16.14
CA VAL A 67 -8.54 1.18 16.12
C VAL A 67 -8.29 0.03 15.13
N GLY A 68 -9.14 -1.00 15.15
CA GLY A 68 -9.04 -2.15 14.25
C GLY A 68 -9.17 -1.76 12.77
N LEU A 69 -10.18 -0.96 12.43
CA LEU A 69 -10.34 -0.42 11.08
C LEU A 69 -9.20 0.54 10.70
N GLY A 70 -8.63 1.27 11.68
CA GLY A 70 -7.50 2.16 11.45
C GLY A 70 -6.24 1.39 11.02
N TYR A 71 -5.91 0.31 11.74
CA TYR A 71 -4.82 -0.58 11.35
C TYR A 71 -5.09 -1.29 10.02
N LEU A 72 -6.35 -1.71 9.78
CA LEU A 72 -6.74 -2.29 8.49
C LEU A 72 -6.54 -1.30 7.33
N SER A 73 -6.91 -0.03 7.54
CA SER A 73 -6.70 1.05 6.58
C SER A 73 -5.21 1.22 6.26
N ILE A 74 -4.35 1.27 7.28
CA ILE A 74 -2.89 1.35 7.10
C ILE A 74 -2.38 0.14 6.30
N ALA A 75 -2.83 -1.09 6.62
CA ALA A 75 -2.41 -2.28 5.91
C ALA A 75 -2.78 -2.25 4.41
N LEU A 76 -4.02 -1.83 4.09
CA LEU A 76 -4.49 -1.66 2.72
C LEU A 76 -3.68 -0.59 1.97
N PHE A 77 -3.39 0.53 2.64
CA PHE A 77 -2.56 1.60 2.08
C PHE A 77 -1.14 1.13 1.77
N LEU A 78 -0.50 0.39 2.66
CA LEU A 78 0.83 -0.16 2.42
C LEU A 78 0.83 -1.13 1.23
N TRP A 79 -0.21 -1.96 1.09
CA TRP A 79 -0.37 -2.85 -0.06
C TRP A 79 -0.56 -2.09 -1.37
N PHE A 80 -1.39 -1.05 -1.36
CA PHE A 80 -1.53 -0.13 -2.49
C PHE A 80 -0.17 0.47 -2.89
N LYS A 81 0.61 0.99 -1.93
CA LYS A 81 1.93 1.58 -2.18
C LYS A 81 2.93 0.57 -2.73
N LEU A 82 2.88 -0.68 -2.32
CA LEU A 82 3.74 -1.73 -2.88
C LEU A 82 3.39 -2.02 -4.34
N CYS A 83 2.11 -2.15 -4.67
CA CYS A 83 1.66 -2.34 -6.04
C CYS A 83 2.04 -1.14 -6.92
N GLU A 84 1.88 0.08 -6.42
CA GLU A 84 2.28 1.32 -7.10
C GLU A 84 3.79 1.32 -7.39
N ASN A 85 4.63 1.04 -6.39
CA ASN A 85 6.09 1.04 -6.55
C ASN A 85 6.54 0.03 -7.61
N GLU A 86 5.96 -1.17 -7.62
CA GLU A 86 6.26 -2.19 -8.62
C GLU A 86 5.84 -1.73 -10.03
N LEU A 87 4.64 -1.14 -10.16
CA LEU A 87 4.13 -0.68 -11.44
C LEU A 87 4.95 0.50 -11.99
N VAL A 88 5.33 1.44 -11.12
CA VAL A 88 6.21 2.57 -11.46
C VAL A 88 7.60 2.08 -11.83
N ALA A 89 8.16 1.09 -11.10
CA ALA A 89 9.46 0.51 -11.43
C ALA A 89 9.48 -0.16 -12.81
N ARG A 90 8.38 -0.83 -13.19
CA ARG A 90 8.22 -1.42 -14.53
C ARG A 90 8.04 -0.36 -15.61
N LEU A 91 7.23 0.67 -15.34
CA LEU A 91 6.96 1.74 -16.31
C LEU A 91 8.20 2.59 -16.59
N ARG A 92 9.03 2.84 -15.56
CA ARG A 92 10.28 3.59 -15.71
C ARG A 92 11.32 2.85 -16.56
N GLY A 93 11.05 1.60 -16.94
CA GLY A 93 12.02 0.71 -17.54
C GLY A 93 13.09 0.40 -16.51
N LYS A 94 13.15 -0.84 -16.05
CA LYS A 94 14.34 -1.30 -15.34
C LYS A 94 15.54 -0.97 -16.25
N PRO A 95 16.51 -0.12 -15.85
CA PRO A 95 17.75 -0.03 -16.58
C PRO A 95 18.41 -1.38 -16.37
N ASP A 96 18.34 -2.24 -17.37
CA ASP A 96 19.09 -3.47 -17.41
C ASP A 96 20.56 -3.06 -17.48
N GLY A 97 21.21 -2.93 -16.32
CA GLY A 97 22.67 -2.80 -16.28
C GLY A 97 23.32 -4.10 -16.79
N PRO A 98 24.52 -4.03 -17.37
CA PRO A 98 25.38 -2.86 -17.50
C PRO A 98 25.22 -2.19 -18.87
N ALA A 99 25.51 -0.90 -18.93
CA ALA A 99 25.90 -0.28 -20.19
C ALA A 99 26.99 -1.16 -20.81
N VAL A 100 26.65 -1.84 -21.92
CA VAL A 100 27.67 -2.34 -22.83
C VAL A 100 28.36 -1.07 -23.30
N MET A 101 29.47 -0.72 -22.64
CA MET A 101 30.46 0.14 -23.26
C MET A 101 30.75 -0.52 -24.61
N PRO A 102 30.60 0.19 -25.75
CA PRO A 102 30.99 -0.38 -27.02
C PRO A 102 32.48 -0.73 -26.92
N ALA A 103 32.75 -2.03 -26.84
CA ALA A 103 34.09 -2.56 -26.85
C ALA A 103 34.72 -2.23 -28.21
N SER A 104 35.88 -1.57 -28.13
CA SER A 104 36.93 -1.47 -29.15
C SER A 104 36.53 -0.95 -30.53
N SER A 105 37.01 0.25 -30.86
CA SER A 105 37.33 0.64 -32.23
C SER A 105 38.66 -0.04 -32.61
N PRO A 106 38.71 -0.96 -33.59
CA PRO A 106 39.97 -1.46 -34.11
C PRO A 106 40.40 -0.64 -35.33
N GLY A 107 41.68 -0.29 -35.41
CA GLY A 107 42.31 0.04 -36.69
C GLY A 107 42.71 1.50 -36.89
N GLY A 108 43.60 2.00 -36.03
CA GLY A 108 44.45 3.17 -36.32
C GLY A 108 45.91 2.74 -36.43
N ALA A 109 46.26 1.90 -37.39
CA ALA A 109 47.64 1.61 -37.77
C ALA A 109 47.69 0.98 -39.17
N SER A 110 47.96 1.79 -40.20
CA SER A 110 48.78 1.47 -41.38
C SER A 110 48.62 2.55 -42.45
N GLY A 111 49.74 3.11 -42.93
CA GLY A 111 49.82 4.04 -44.04
C GLY A 111 50.77 5.19 -43.79
#